data_AF-A0A2V1P7N5-F1
#
_entry.id   AF-A0A2V1P7N5-F1
#
_cell.length_a   1.000
_cell.length_b   1.000
_cell.length_c   1.000
_cell.angle_alpha   90.00
_cell.angle_beta   90.00
_cell.angle_gamma   90.00
#
_symmetry.space_group_name_H-M   'P 1'
#
loop_
_entity.id
_entity.type
_entity.pdbx_description
1 polymer ?
#
loop_
_entity_poly.entity_id
_entity_poly.type
_entity_poly.pdbx_seq_one_letter_code
_entity_poly.pdbx_strand_id
1 'polypeptide(L)' 'MKIAVTRAEERGFVLHPALKSGLLNIYGWSSDEAGIRHALLDERANVSETEARLMLVLCSALLNYLIVESQNTAR' A
#
# COMPACT_ATOMS: atom_id res chain seq x y z
N MET A 1 -2.86 1.99 -0.93
CA MET A 1 -2.42 0.59 -1.05
C MET A 1 -3.56 -0.37 -1.37
N LYS A 2 -4.53 -0.61 -0.45
CA LYS A 2 -5.68 -1.51 -0.68
C LYS A 2 -6.43 -1.27 -2.00
N ILE A 3 -6.80 -0.02 -2.28
CA ILE A 3 -7.50 0.36 -3.54
C ILE A 3 -6.67 0.02 -4.78
N ALA A 4 -5.34 0.23 -4.75
CA ALA A 4 -4.48 -0.03 -5.88
C ALA A 4 -4.38 -1.53 -6.19
N VAL A 5 -4.28 -2.36 -5.15
CA VAL A 5 -4.31 -3.83 -5.26
C VAL A 5 -5.64 -4.30 -5.84
N THR A 6 -6.77 -3.85 -5.29
CA THR A 6 -8.11 -4.21 -5.80
C THR A 6 -8.29 -3.83 -7.27
N ARG A 7 -7.92 -2.60 -7.65
CA ARG A 7 -8.03 -2.14 -9.04
C ARG A 7 -7.13 -2.91 -10.00
N ALA A 8 -5.97 -3.37 -9.55
CA ALA A 8 -5.10 -4.20 -10.37
C ALA A 8 -5.77 -5.56 -10.67
N GLU A 9 -6.36 -6.19 -9.65
CA GLU A 9 -7.08 -7.46 -9.80
C GLU A 9 -8.33 -7.32 -10.70
N GLU A 10 -9.11 -6.24 -10.55
CA GLU A 10 -10.26 -5.94 -11.42
C GLU A 10 -9.87 -5.79 -12.89
N ARG A 11 -8.61 -5.42 -13.18
CA ARG A 11 -8.06 -5.29 -14.53
C ARG A 11 -7.40 -6.57 -15.04
N GLY A 12 -7.54 -7.69 -14.33
CA GLY A 12 -6.98 -8.98 -14.72
C GLY A 12 -5.52 -9.19 -14.31
N PHE A 13 -4.92 -8.25 -13.56
CA PHE A 13 -3.56 -8.43 -13.04
C PHE A 13 -3.60 -9.24 -11.75
N VAL A 14 -3.17 -10.50 -11.82
CA VAL A 14 -3.13 -11.41 -10.68
C VAL A 14 -1.80 -11.25 -9.93
N LEU A 15 -1.86 -10.59 -8.78
CA LEU A 15 -0.73 -10.52 -7.85
C LEU A 15 -0.47 -11.90 -7.24
N HIS A 16 0.81 -12.25 -7.06
CA HIS A 16 1.17 -13.43 -6.29
C HIS A 16 0.53 -13.36 -4.88
N PRO A 17 -0.12 -14.44 -4.38
CA PRO A 17 -0.88 -14.38 -3.13
C PRO A 17 -0.07 -13.88 -1.93
N ALA A 18 1.21 -14.28 -1.84
CA ALA A 18 2.10 -13.81 -0.77
C ALA A 18 2.37 -12.30 -0.85
N LEU A 19 2.55 -11.76 -2.07
CA LEU A 19 2.75 -10.33 -2.28
C LEU A 19 1.49 -9.56 -1.89
N LYS A 20 0.32 -10.00 -2.36
CA LYS A 20 -0.97 -9.40 -1.97
C LYS A 20 -1.15 -9.36 -0.45
N SER A 21 -0.93 -10.49 0.22
CA SER A 21 -1.04 -10.59 1.68
C SER A 21 -0.09 -9.63 2.39
N GLY A 22 1.18 -9.58 1.98
CA GLY A 22 2.16 -8.63 2.54
C GLY A 22 1.74 -7.17 2.37
N LEU A 23 1.28 -6.77 1.18
CA LEU A 23 0.81 -5.41 0.91
C LEU A 23 -0.42 -5.04 1.75
N LEU A 24 -1.34 -5.99 1.98
CA LEU A 24 -2.52 -5.78 2.81
C LEU A 24 -2.18 -5.70 4.30
N ASN A 25 -1.21 -6.48 4.78
CA ASN A 25 -0.71 -6.39 6.16
C ASN A 25 -0.02 -5.05 6.42
N ILE A 26 0.81 -4.57 5.49
CA ILE A 26 1.43 -3.23 5.57
C ILE A 26 0.35 -2.13 5.58
N TYR A 27 -0.68 -2.25 4.73
CA TYR A 27 -1.81 -1.32 4.74
C TYR A 27 -2.57 -1.35 6.08
N GLY A 28 -2.80 -2.55 6.62
CA GLY A 28 -3.44 -2.77 7.91
C GLY A 28 -2.66 -2.10 9.04
N TRP A 29 -1.36 -2.36 9.15
CA TRP A 29 -0.46 -1.68 10.09
C TRP A 29 -0.54 -0.16 10.01
N SER A 30 -0.54 0.40 8.79
CA SER A 30 -0.63 1.86 8.61
C SER A 30 -2.01 2.46 8.92
N SER A 31 -3.06 1.64 8.99
CA SER A 31 -4.46 2.05 9.16
C SER A 31 -5.07 1.62 10.49
N ASP A 32 -4.30 0.98 11.38
CA ASP A 32 -4.74 0.55 12.70
C ASP A 32 -4.92 1.75 13.65
N GLU A 33 -5.55 1.55 14.82
CA GLU A 33 -5.86 2.59 15.81
C GLU A 33 -4.64 3.40 16.26
N ALA A 34 -3.44 2.81 16.22
CA ALA A 34 -2.15 3.45 16.50
C ALA A 34 -1.33 3.78 15.23
N GLY A 35 -1.92 3.66 14.05
CA GLY A 35 -1.24 3.71 12.75
C GLY A 35 -1.07 5.10 12.16
N ILE A 36 -0.25 5.18 11.11
CA ILE A 36 0.15 6.40 10.38
C ILE A 36 -1.05 7.26 9.94
N ARG A 37 -2.17 6.64 9.56
CA ARG A 37 -3.38 7.37 9.12
C ARG A 37 -4.15 8.05 10.24
N HIS A 38 -4.04 7.56 11.48
CA HIS A 38 -4.78 8.11 12.62
C HIS A 38 -4.09 9.36 13.21
N ALA A 39 -2.78 9.54 12.96
CA ALA A 39 -2.04 10.74 13.38
C ALA A 39 -2.49 12.06 12.74
N LEU A 40 -3.31 12.00 11.68
CA LEU A 40 -3.94 13.19 11.11
C LEU A 40 -5.21 13.62 11.87
N LEU A 41 -5.78 12.74 12.71
CA LEU A 41 -7.07 12.92 13.37
C LEU A 41 -6.97 12.85 14.90
N ASP A 42 -5.94 12.21 15.44
CA ASP A 42 -5.67 12.08 16.87
C ASP A 42 -4.21 12.47 17.17
N GLU A 43 -4.03 13.56 17.91
CA GLU A 43 -2.72 14.04 18.37
C GLU A 43 -2.01 13.04 19.31
N ARG A 44 -2.71 12.03 19.81
CA ARG A 44 -2.17 10.94 20.64
C ARG A 44 -1.58 9.80 19.83
N ALA A 45 -1.76 9.80 18.50
CA ALA A 45 -1.18 8.77 17.66
C ALA A 45 0.35 8.88 17.67
N ASN A 46 1.01 7.85 18.18
CA ASN A 46 2.45 7.77 18.24
C ASN A 46 3.00 7.28 16.89
N VAL A 47 3.10 8.18 15.92
CA VAL A 47 3.62 7.89 14.58
C VAL A 47 4.96 8.57 14.41
N SER A 48 6.01 7.79 14.17
CA SER A 48 7.32 8.36 13.90
C SER A 48 7.40 8.92 12.47
N GLU A 49 8.18 9.99 12.28
CA GLU A 49 8.47 10.55 10.96
C GLU A 49 9.05 9.48 10.01
N THR A 50 9.86 8.57 10.55
CA THR A 50 10.48 7.46 9.81
C THR A 50 9.42 6.51 9.24
N GLU A 51 8.39 6.16 10.01
CA GLU A 51 7.29 5.30 9.55
C GLU A 51 6.44 5.99 8.48
N ALA A 52 6.18 7.29 8.64
CA ALA A 52 5.49 8.10 7.63
C ALA A 52 6.27 8.14 6.30
N ARG A 53 7.60 8.36 6.37
CA ARG A 53 8.48 8.32 5.19
C ARG A 53 8.50 6.95 4.54
N LEU A 54 8.60 5.88 5.33
CA LEU A 54 8.55 4.51 4.82
C LEU A 54 7.25 4.26 4.04
N MET A 55 6.10 4.63 4.60
CA MET A 55 4.80 4.43 3.96
C MET A 55 4.67 5.20 2.64
N LEU A 56 5.20 6.42 2.58
CA LEU A 56 5.23 7.22 1.35
C LEU A 56 6.02 6.49 0.25
N VAL A 57 7.24 6.05 0.57
CA VAL A 57 8.12 5.35 -0.38
C VAL A 57 7.48 4.03 -0.85
N LEU A 58 6.90 3.25 0.06
CA LEU A 58 6.22 2.00 -0.28
C LEU A 58 5.02 2.23 -1.22
N CYS A 59 4.23 3.28 -1.00
CA CYS A 59 3.11 3.62 -1.89
C CYS A 59 3.61 4.00 -3.29
N SER A 60 4.65 4.83 -3.39
CA SER A 60 5.23 5.21 -4.68
C SER A 60 5.81 4.01 -5.43
N ALA A 61 6.56 3.15 -4.74
CA ALA A 61 7.13 1.94 -5.31
C ALA A 61 6.05 0.97 -5.82
N LEU A 62 4.99 0.75 -5.02
CA LEU A 62 3.86 -0.10 -5.42
C LEU A 62 3.18 0.42 -6.69
N LEU A 63 2.87 1.72 -6.75
CA LEU A 63 2.21 2.29 -7.94
C LEU A 63 3.10 2.14 -9.19
N ASN A 64 4.40 2.40 -9.05
CA ASN A 64 5.35 2.24 -10.15
C ASN A 64 5.37 0.79 -10.64
N TYR A 65 5.48 -0.19 -9.72
CA TYR A 65 5.42 -1.61 -10.05
C TYR A 65 4.13 -1.97 -10.80
N LEU A 66 2.96 -1.59 -10.28
CA LEU A 66 1.67 -1.90 -10.91
C LEU A 66 1.52 -1.27 -12.31
N ILE A 67 2.04 -0.05 -12.51
CA ILE A 67 2.02 0.62 -13.82
C ILE A 67 2.84 -0.17 -14.83
N VAL A 68 4.10 -0.50 -14.49
CA VAL A 68 5.01 -1.25 -15.37
C VAL A 68 4.46 -2.63 -15.69
N GLU A 69 3.97 -3.35 -14.69
CA GLU A 69 3.38 -4.68 -14.88
C GLU A 69 2.11 -4.65 -15.74
N SER A 70 1.27 -3.63 -15.58
CA SER A 70 0.09 -3.45 -16.43
C SER A 70 0.44 -3.21 -17.90
N GLN A 71 1.59 -2.59 -18.19
CA GLN A 71 2.10 -2.40 -19.55
C GLN A 71 2.71 -3.69 -20.11
N ASN A 72 3.34 -4.50 -19.26
CA ASN A 72 3.92 -5.78 -19.66
C ASN A 72 2.85 -6.83 -19.98
N THR A 73 1.72 -6.82 -19.26
CA THR A 73 0.60 -7.76 -19.48
C THR A 73 -0.23 -7.40 -20.72
N ALA A 74 -0.15 -6.15 -21.20
CA ALA A 74 -0.82 -5.68 -22.41
C ALA A 74 -0.03 -5.98 -23.71
N ARG A 75 1.13 -6.64 -23.62
CA ARG A 75 1.92 -7.17 -24.74
C ARG A 75 1.69 -8.66 -24.89
#